data_AF-A0A842MSH9-F1
#
_entry.id   AF-A0A842MSH9-F1
#
_cell.length_a   1.000
_cell.length_b   1.000
_cell.length_c   1.000
_cell.angle_alpha   90.00
_cell.angle_beta   90.00
_cell.angle_gamma   90.00
#
_symmetry.space_group_name_H-M   'P 1'
#
loop_
_entity.id
_entity.type
_entity.pdbx_description
1 polymer ?
#
loop_
_entity_poly.entity_id
_entity_poly.type
_entity_poly.pdbx_seq_one_letter_code
_entity_poly.pdbx_strand_id
1 'polypeptide(L)'
;MPLLETFESISFRLFSRFAPAFLKHAVSLKESLEKANIKIYPETYVSMMLFATFLTVPVSIMGLLLICFYNFIFAIFLLPVPAFVMVGFMLMPLSRAGERASKLERELPFAAAYISVMASGGISPYTSFKRLAEVELMPAIRNEAQEVIKDVEIFGIDPLTAIEKAAKKNPLDVFKDFLSGYASTVIIGGDITHFLERKAEDIFRTRAMRVKAAAERLGMLLESFIIVMVMMSLCFYILFSVESIYSIGISMSSGIILYTYVFTPLLSIMFIYLAHSMQPKTPVTETRPYKVFGVSSVIALLLLLLLTNFFGFMEIPFFSSLQSLVDLPVAVSISLFITAAPAAIVHQKLSREKASIEKGINSFLRDLTEVRKTGLSPEKCIESLSDRDYGEFSKELRKISSEISWGVPLHKVVMDFLKRTKSWIAQLIMFLLVETIDVGGGTIAMIESISRFNNLTQEVEKEKRMAVRPYIMMPYFAAILLVATTTMMIGFTSGTLNVAGTGPQKDFGPMITIFVTSAIFHSYLIGIVAGKISEESVSAGFKHAAILVIVAVVAAKLVPMFIKFG
;
A
#
# COMPACT_ATOMS: atom_id res chain seq x y z
N MET A 1 -17.14 28.01 6.69
CA MET A 1 -17.86 27.37 5.56
C MET A 1 -19.33 27.67 5.79
N PRO A 2 -19.93 28.68 5.14
CA PRO A 2 -21.20 29.25 5.57
C PRO A 2 -22.38 28.26 5.54
N LEU A 3 -22.39 27.30 4.60
CA LEU A 3 -23.44 26.28 4.50
C LEU A 3 -23.41 25.26 5.64
N LEU A 4 -22.21 24.90 6.13
CA LEU A 4 -22.04 23.94 7.22
C LEU A 4 -22.49 24.56 8.55
N GLU A 5 -22.13 25.82 8.78
CA GLU A 5 -22.57 26.59 9.97
C GLU A 5 -24.09 26.83 9.96
N THR A 6 -24.67 27.06 8.77
CA THR A 6 -26.13 27.19 8.62
C THR A 6 -26.82 25.86 8.92
N PHE A 7 -26.30 24.74 8.41
CA PHE A 7 -26.81 23.40 8.66
C PHE A 7 -26.69 22.98 10.13
N GLU A 8 -25.56 23.28 10.78
CA GLU A 8 -25.35 23.10 12.22
C GLU A 8 -26.40 23.85 13.04
N SER A 9 -26.64 25.12 12.72
CA SER A 9 -27.58 25.98 13.45
C SER A 9 -29.03 25.51 13.32
N ILE A 10 -29.45 25.09 12.13
CA ILE A 10 -30.80 24.60 11.85
C ILE A 10 -31.01 23.25 12.53
N SER A 11 -30.05 22.34 12.40
CA SER A 11 -30.10 21.01 13.02
C SER A 11 -30.24 21.11 14.54
N PHE A 12 -29.41 21.96 15.16
CA PHE A 12 -29.45 22.17 16.61
C PHE A 12 -30.78 22.79 17.06
N ARG A 13 -31.30 23.77 16.32
CA ARG A 13 -32.59 24.40 16.67
C ARG A 13 -33.76 23.41 16.64
N LEU A 14 -33.79 22.50 15.66
CA LEU A 14 -34.87 21.52 15.50
C LEU A 14 -34.77 20.32 16.46
N PHE A 15 -33.57 19.82 16.73
CA PHE A 15 -33.37 18.55 17.44
C PHE A 15 -32.69 18.66 18.82
N SER A 16 -32.39 19.87 19.30
CA SER A 16 -31.78 20.13 20.63
C SER A 16 -32.52 19.47 21.80
N ARG A 17 -33.85 19.31 21.71
CA ARG A 17 -34.64 18.68 22.79
C ARG A 17 -34.50 17.15 22.84
N PHE A 18 -34.18 16.51 21.72
CA PHE A 18 -34.07 15.05 21.61
C PHE A 18 -32.63 14.53 21.71
N ALA A 19 -31.64 15.36 21.36
CA ALA A 19 -30.23 15.00 21.40
C ALA A 19 -29.72 14.54 22.80
N PRO A 20 -30.10 15.17 23.93
CA PRO A 20 -29.62 14.75 25.26
C PRO A 20 -30.15 13.38 25.69
N ALA A 21 -31.41 13.06 25.34
CA ALA A 21 -32.02 11.76 25.65
C ALA A 21 -31.34 10.62 24.89
N PHE A 22 -30.92 10.89 23.66
CA PHE A 22 -30.18 9.95 22.81
C PHE A 22 -28.73 9.76 23.30
N LEU A 23 -28.04 10.85 23.65
CA LEU A 23 -26.67 10.80 24.19
C LEU A 23 -26.57 9.99 25.49
N LYS A 24 -27.62 9.97 26.32
CA LYS A 24 -27.65 9.16 27.55
C LYS A 24 -27.53 7.66 27.27
N HIS A 25 -28.01 7.19 26.11
CA HIS A 25 -27.89 5.79 25.67
C HIS A 25 -26.60 5.55 24.86
N ALA A 26 -26.02 6.60 24.27
CA ALA A 26 -24.83 6.54 23.42
C ALA A 26 -23.61 7.20 24.07
N VAL A 27 -23.30 6.85 25.32
CA VAL A 27 -22.16 7.41 26.10
C VAL A 27 -20.82 7.22 25.38
N SER A 28 -20.66 6.10 24.67
CA SER A 28 -19.47 5.79 23.86
C SER A 28 -19.22 6.78 22.71
N LEU A 29 -20.26 7.48 22.24
CA LEU A 29 -20.14 8.48 21.19
C LEU A 29 -19.34 9.70 21.67
N LYS A 30 -19.51 10.11 22.94
CA LYS A 30 -18.76 11.23 23.53
C LYS A 30 -17.26 10.93 23.53
N GLU A 31 -16.87 9.76 24.04
CA GLU A 31 -15.47 9.33 24.05
C GLU A 31 -14.91 9.19 22.63
N SER A 32 -15.72 8.69 21.69
CA SER A 32 -15.32 8.55 20.29
C SER A 32 -15.11 9.89 19.61
N LEU A 33 -15.92 10.91 19.91
CA LEU A 33 -15.76 12.28 19.40
C LEU A 33 -14.50 12.94 19.94
N GLU A 34 -14.22 12.76 21.24
CA GLU A 34 -13.00 13.26 21.87
C GLU A 34 -11.75 12.60 21.25
N LYS A 35 -11.75 11.27 21.09
CA LYS A 35 -10.68 10.51 20.42
C LYS A 35 -10.50 10.89 18.95
N ALA A 36 -11.59 11.25 18.27
CA ALA A 36 -11.57 11.69 16.87
C ALA A 36 -11.11 13.16 16.68
N ASN A 37 -10.89 13.91 17.77
CA ASN A 37 -10.59 15.34 17.76
C ASN A 37 -11.61 16.17 16.94
N ILE A 38 -12.89 15.79 17.02
CA ILE A 38 -13.96 16.54 16.37
C ILE A 38 -14.34 17.70 17.30
N LYS A 39 -14.06 18.93 16.87
CA LYS A 39 -14.32 20.18 17.63
C LYS A 39 -15.79 20.61 17.57
N ILE A 40 -16.72 19.65 17.63
CA ILE A 40 -18.17 19.88 17.62
C ILE A 40 -18.71 19.32 18.94
N TYR A 41 -19.60 20.07 19.60
CA TYR A 41 -20.23 19.60 20.82
C TYR A 41 -21.03 18.30 20.55
N PRO A 42 -20.96 17.28 21.42
CA PRO A 42 -21.66 16.00 21.20
C PRO A 42 -23.16 16.15 20.94
N GLU A 43 -23.80 17.11 21.60
CA GLU A 43 -25.23 17.43 21.43
C GLU A 43 -25.54 17.96 20.02
N THR A 44 -24.68 18.84 19.51
CA THR A 44 -24.78 19.37 18.14
C THR A 44 -24.56 18.26 17.12
N TYR A 45 -23.58 17.38 17.35
CA TYR A 45 -23.30 16.25 16.45
C TYR A 45 -24.49 15.28 16.33
N VAL A 46 -25.10 14.92 17.46
CA VAL A 46 -26.31 14.07 17.47
C VAL A 46 -27.49 14.77 16.83
N SER A 47 -27.64 16.07 17.04
CA SER A 47 -28.69 16.87 16.39
C SER A 47 -28.54 16.86 14.86
N MET A 48 -27.30 16.98 14.35
CA MET A 48 -27.00 16.87 12.92
C MET A 48 -27.29 15.47 12.37
N MET A 49 -26.94 14.43 13.12
CA MET A 49 -27.24 13.04 12.73
C MET A 49 -28.75 12.82 12.59
N LEU A 50 -29.54 13.26 13.57
CA LEU A 50 -31.01 13.13 13.54
C LEU A 50 -31.62 13.95 12.39
N PHE A 51 -31.13 15.17 12.16
CA PHE A 51 -31.59 16.01 11.06
C PHE A 51 -31.27 15.41 9.69
N ALA A 52 -30.05 14.90 9.48
CA ALA A 52 -29.67 14.23 8.24
C ALA A 52 -30.51 12.96 8.00
N THR A 53 -30.74 12.18 9.05
CA THR A 53 -31.60 10.98 8.98
C THR A 53 -33.02 11.37 8.57
N PHE A 54 -33.59 12.41 9.19
CA PHE A 54 -34.92 12.93 8.85
C PHE A 54 -35.03 13.37 7.39
N LEU A 55 -34.02 14.06 6.86
CA LEU A 55 -33.99 14.53 5.47
C LEU A 55 -33.98 13.38 4.44
N THR A 56 -33.53 12.18 4.82
CA THR A 56 -33.52 11.01 3.95
C THR A 56 -34.80 10.16 4.00
N VAL A 57 -35.71 10.43 4.94
CA VAL A 57 -36.99 9.69 5.06
C VAL A 57 -37.85 9.78 3.79
N PRO A 58 -37.98 10.95 3.10
CA PRO A 58 -38.72 11.03 1.83
C PRO A 58 -38.17 10.12 0.73
N VAL A 59 -36.86 9.83 0.73
CA VAL A 59 -36.23 8.92 -0.25
C VAL A 59 -36.69 7.48 -0.02
N SER A 60 -36.78 7.05 1.23
CA SER A 60 -37.34 5.74 1.56
C SER A 60 -38.82 5.63 1.22
N ILE A 61 -39.60 6.71 1.46
CA ILE A 61 -41.02 6.75 1.09
C ILE A 61 -41.17 6.66 -0.44
N MET A 62 -40.35 7.37 -1.20
CA MET A 62 -40.32 7.28 -2.66
C MET A 62 -39.94 5.86 -3.14
N GLY A 63 -38.96 5.23 -2.50
CA GLY A 63 -38.59 3.84 -2.75
C GLY A 63 -39.75 2.88 -2.54
N LEU A 64 -40.50 3.05 -1.45
CA LEU A 64 -41.70 2.25 -1.16
C LEU A 64 -42.80 2.45 -2.21
N LEU A 65 -43.04 3.69 -2.65
CA LEU A 65 -44.00 4.01 -3.70
C LEU A 65 -43.61 3.36 -5.05
N LEU A 66 -42.33 3.39 -5.42
CA LEU A 66 -41.84 2.75 -6.66
C LEU A 66 -42.02 1.23 -6.65
N ILE A 67 -41.81 0.59 -5.49
CA ILE A 67 -42.07 -0.84 -5.33
C ILE A 67 -43.57 -1.13 -5.51
N CYS A 68 -44.42 -0.35 -4.85
CA CYS A 68 -45.87 -0.57 -4.81
C CYS A 68 -46.56 -0.30 -6.16
N PHE A 69 -46.12 0.73 -6.91
CA PHE A 69 -46.75 1.12 -8.19
C PHE A 69 -46.12 0.47 -9.43
N TYR A 70 -44.80 0.15 -9.43
CA TYR A 70 -44.08 -0.27 -10.63
C TYR A 70 -43.39 -1.65 -10.55
N ASN A 71 -43.53 -2.39 -9.44
CA ASN A 71 -42.85 -3.68 -9.21
C ASN A 71 -41.32 -3.65 -9.47
N PHE A 72 -40.69 -2.49 -9.28
CA PHE A 72 -39.25 -2.33 -9.50
C PHE A 72 -38.46 -2.87 -8.30
N ILE A 73 -38.04 -4.13 -8.38
CA ILE A 73 -37.37 -4.88 -7.30
C ILE A 73 -36.10 -4.16 -6.79
N PHE A 74 -35.36 -3.45 -7.65
CA PHE A 74 -34.15 -2.73 -7.23
C PHE A 74 -34.41 -1.52 -6.31
N ALA A 75 -35.65 -1.01 -6.21
CA ALA A 75 -35.98 0.05 -5.26
C ALA A 75 -35.91 -0.39 -3.78
N ILE A 76 -35.82 -1.69 -3.51
CA ILE A 76 -35.64 -2.23 -2.14
C ILE A 76 -34.37 -1.66 -1.47
N PHE A 77 -33.32 -1.36 -2.23
CA PHE A 77 -32.08 -0.78 -1.70
C PHE A 77 -32.26 0.65 -1.15
N LEU A 78 -33.33 1.37 -1.54
CA LEU A 78 -33.60 2.73 -1.07
C LEU A 78 -34.31 2.77 0.29
N LEU A 79 -34.96 1.68 0.70
CA LEU A 79 -35.70 1.59 1.97
C LEU A 79 -34.79 1.81 3.20
N PRO A 80 -33.63 1.13 3.35
CA PRO A 80 -32.76 1.27 4.52
C PRO A 80 -31.89 2.54 4.55
N VAL A 81 -32.05 3.49 3.61
CA VAL A 81 -31.18 4.68 3.50
C VAL A 81 -31.07 5.49 4.80
N PRO A 82 -32.17 5.83 5.52
CA PRO A 82 -32.08 6.55 6.79
C PRO A 82 -31.29 5.79 7.86
N ALA A 83 -31.45 4.46 7.92
CA ALA A 83 -30.68 3.63 8.83
C ALA A 83 -29.19 3.63 8.46
N PHE A 84 -28.85 3.55 7.17
CA PHE A 84 -27.46 3.66 6.70
C PHE A 84 -26.85 5.02 7.00
N VAL A 85 -27.61 6.12 6.88
CA VAL A 85 -27.15 7.47 7.23
C VAL A 85 -26.86 7.55 8.73
N MET A 86 -27.79 7.09 9.58
CA MET A 86 -27.61 7.08 11.04
C MET A 86 -26.39 6.25 11.46
N VAL A 87 -26.25 5.02 10.93
CA VAL A 87 -25.08 4.16 11.18
C VAL A 87 -23.80 4.82 10.66
N GLY A 88 -23.85 5.45 9.49
CA GLY A 88 -22.73 6.19 8.92
C GLY A 88 -22.23 7.30 9.85
N PHE A 89 -23.13 8.11 10.41
CA PHE A 89 -22.79 9.15 11.39
C PHE A 89 -22.24 8.56 12.71
N MET A 90 -22.72 7.41 13.17
CA MET A 90 -22.15 6.75 14.35
C MET A 90 -20.74 6.18 14.10
N LEU A 91 -20.50 5.63 12.92
CA LEU A 91 -19.21 5.05 12.55
C LEU A 91 -18.18 6.10 12.12
N MET A 92 -18.61 7.28 11.69
CA MET A 92 -17.73 8.37 11.26
C MET A 92 -16.69 8.79 12.32
N PRO A 93 -17.04 9.06 13.59
CA PRO A 93 -16.04 9.42 14.60
C PRO A 93 -15.08 8.26 14.88
N LEU A 94 -15.58 7.03 14.94
CA LEU A 94 -14.74 5.83 15.13
C LEU A 94 -13.76 5.65 13.98
N SER A 95 -14.22 5.81 12.74
CA SER A 95 -13.38 5.73 11.54
C SER A 95 -12.31 6.83 11.51
N ARG A 96 -12.68 8.08 11.85
CA ARG A 96 -11.72 9.20 11.94
C ARG A 96 -10.70 9.02 13.07
N ALA A 97 -11.14 8.53 14.23
CA ALA A 97 -10.24 8.20 15.34
C ALA A 97 -9.27 7.08 14.93
N GLY A 98 -9.76 6.04 14.25
CA GLY A 98 -8.94 4.96 13.69
C GLY A 98 -7.95 5.43 12.64
N GLU A 99 -8.36 6.33 11.74
CA GLU A 99 -7.46 6.93 10.75
C GLU A 99 -6.38 7.79 11.41
N ARG A 100 -6.74 8.60 12.40
CA ARG A 100 -5.78 9.39 13.22
C ARG A 100 -4.80 8.48 13.94
N ALA A 101 -5.29 7.44 14.61
CA ALA A 101 -4.44 6.46 15.31
C ALA A 101 -3.48 5.75 14.34
N SER A 102 -3.97 5.30 13.17
CA SER A 102 -3.15 4.63 12.16
C SER A 102 -2.07 5.53 11.57
N LYS A 103 -2.39 6.82 11.30
CA LYS A 103 -1.39 7.80 10.85
C LYS A 103 -0.34 8.06 11.92
N LEU A 104 -0.76 8.20 13.18
CA LEU A 104 0.13 8.42 14.31
C LEU A 104 1.05 7.21 14.56
N GLU A 105 0.51 6.00 14.51
CA GLU A 105 1.23 4.75 14.72
C GLU A 105 2.40 4.58 13.73
N ARG A 106 2.21 5.02 12.48
CA ARG A 106 3.25 4.97 11.45
C ARG A 106 4.43 5.90 11.75
N GLU A 107 4.15 7.07 12.32
CA GLU A 107 5.15 8.14 12.58
C GLU A 107 5.76 8.01 13.99
N LEU A 108 5.06 7.38 14.92
CA LEU A 108 5.45 7.26 16.32
C LEU A 108 6.84 6.66 16.57
N PRO A 109 7.29 5.56 15.92
CA PRO A 109 8.63 5.02 16.16
C PRO A 109 9.73 6.05 15.91
N PHE A 110 9.53 6.90 14.91
CA PHE A 110 10.50 7.91 14.52
C PHE A 110 10.44 9.16 15.38
N ALA A 111 9.25 9.57 15.80
CA ALA A 111 9.09 10.63 16.79
C ALA A 111 9.66 10.21 18.16
N ALA A 112 9.45 8.95 18.57
CA ALA A 112 10.04 8.39 19.78
C ALA A 112 11.58 8.36 19.67
N ALA A 113 12.12 7.94 18.52
CA ALA A 113 13.56 8.03 18.25
C ALA A 113 14.07 9.48 18.34
N TYR A 114 13.38 10.44 17.71
CA TYR A 114 13.75 11.86 17.77
C TYR A 114 13.80 12.38 19.22
N ILE A 115 12.73 12.18 19.98
CA ILE A 115 12.64 12.63 21.38
C ILE A 115 13.72 11.95 22.22
N SER A 116 13.97 10.66 21.99
CA SER A 116 15.01 9.89 22.66
C SER A 116 16.40 10.42 22.35
N VAL A 117 16.73 10.65 21.07
CA VAL A 117 18.03 11.20 20.64
C VAL A 117 18.25 12.57 21.28
N MET A 118 17.25 13.46 21.24
CA MET A 118 17.32 14.78 21.85
C MET A 118 17.53 14.71 23.36
N ALA A 119 16.84 13.81 24.04
CA ALA A 119 17.00 13.59 25.47
C ALA A 119 18.41 13.11 25.83
N SER A 120 19.00 12.20 25.04
CA SER A 120 20.40 11.76 25.22
C SER A 120 21.41 12.90 25.00
N GLY A 121 21.03 13.94 24.26
CA GLY A 121 21.77 15.20 24.12
C GLY A 121 21.54 16.21 25.25
N GLY A 122 20.74 15.89 26.27
CA GLY A 122 20.38 16.77 27.36
C GLY A 122 19.24 17.76 27.03
N ILE A 123 18.60 17.63 25.88
CA ILE A 123 17.48 18.48 25.47
C ILE A 123 16.19 17.95 26.10
N SER A 124 15.41 18.84 26.72
CA SER A 124 14.15 18.42 27.36
C SER A 124 13.13 17.94 26.32
N PRO A 125 12.38 16.85 26.60
CA PRO A 125 11.34 16.35 25.69
C PRO A 125 10.29 17.38 25.28
N TYR A 126 9.97 18.35 26.15
CA TYR A 126 9.11 19.47 25.78
C TYR A 126 9.68 20.30 24.61
N THR A 127 10.99 20.59 24.62
CA THR A 127 11.67 21.28 23.52
C THR A 127 11.64 20.43 22.25
N SER A 128 11.77 19.11 22.37
CA SER A 128 11.60 18.17 21.27
C SER A 128 10.19 18.24 20.67
N PHE A 129 9.13 18.30 21.50
CA PHE A 129 7.76 18.52 21.03
C PHE A 129 7.59 19.87 20.32
N LYS A 130 8.21 20.93 20.85
CA LYS A 130 8.16 22.26 20.22
C LYS A 130 8.73 22.25 18.81
N ARG A 131 9.85 21.56 18.59
CA ARG A 131 10.43 21.37 17.25
C ARG A 131 9.55 20.49 16.36
N LEU A 132 9.05 19.37 16.87
CA LEU A 132 8.16 18.48 16.13
C LEU A 132 6.88 19.18 15.64
N ALA A 133 6.43 20.24 16.32
CA ALA A 133 5.29 21.05 15.91
C ALA A 133 5.51 21.85 14.60
N GLU A 134 6.76 21.98 14.14
CA GLU A 134 7.15 22.67 12.90
C GLU A 134 7.51 21.70 11.76
N VAL A 135 7.64 20.39 12.05
CA VAL A 135 8.15 19.39 11.09
C VAL A 135 7.08 18.95 10.08
N GLU A 136 7.33 19.20 8.80
CA GLU A 136 6.40 18.80 7.72
C GLU A 136 6.44 17.30 7.37
N LEU A 137 7.56 16.61 7.66
CA LEU A 137 7.75 15.19 7.33
C LEU A 137 6.84 14.22 8.11
N MET A 138 6.40 14.63 9.31
CA MET A 138 5.59 13.82 10.23
C MET A 138 4.31 14.60 10.63
N PRO A 139 3.35 14.74 9.70
CA PRO A 139 2.19 15.61 9.91
C PRO A 139 1.26 15.15 11.04
N ALA A 140 1.18 13.85 11.33
CA ALA A 140 0.32 13.36 12.41
C ALA A 140 0.92 13.72 13.78
N ILE A 141 2.22 13.47 13.96
CA ILE A 141 2.95 13.86 15.18
C ILE A 141 2.97 15.37 15.34
N ARG A 142 3.16 16.12 14.25
CA ARG A 142 3.11 17.58 14.25
C ARG A 142 1.80 18.10 14.83
N ASN A 143 0.66 17.54 14.42
CA ASN A 143 -0.64 17.98 14.90
C ASN A 143 -0.80 17.70 16.41
N GLU A 144 -0.36 16.53 16.90
CA GLU A 144 -0.37 16.22 18.34
C GLU A 144 0.57 17.16 19.13
N ALA A 145 1.76 17.41 18.59
CA ALA A 145 2.73 18.31 19.20
C ALA A 145 2.19 19.75 19.27
N GLN A 146 1.54 20.25 18.21
CA GLN A 146 0.90 21.56 18.21
C GLN A 146 -0.20 21.68 19.26
N GLU A 147 -0.94 20.61 19.56
CA GLU A 147 -1.91 20.60 20.66
C GLU A 147 -1.25 20.71 22.03
N VAL A 148 -0.15 20.00 22.26
CA VAL A 148 0.64 20.10 23.49
C VAL A 148 1.21 21.52 23.64
N ILE A 149 1.82 22.08 22.60
CA ILE A 149 2.40 23.43 22.63
C ILE A 149 1.32 24.49 22.83
N LYS A 150 0.14 24.34 22.22
CA LYS A 150 -1.00 25.22 22.46
C LYS A 150 -1.43 25.19 23.94
N ASP A 151 -1.50 24.02 24.55
CA ASP A 151 -1.85 23.89 25.97
C ASP A 151 -0.84 24.61 26.89
N VAL A 152 0.44 24.60 26.54
CA VAL A 152 1.48 25.26 27.32
C VAL A 152 1.58 26.76 27.03
N GLU A 153 1.80 27.16 25.78
CA GLU A 153 2.13 28.54 25.42
C GLU A 153 0.91 29.47 25.40
N ILE A 154 -0.29 28.95 25.09
CA ILE A 154 -1.51 29.76 25.00
C ILE A 154 -2.31 29.69 26.31
N PHE A 155 -2.47 28.49 26.87
CA PHE A 155 -3.29 28.30 28.08
C PHE A 155 -2.49 28.31 29.39
N GLY A 156 -1.16 28.39 29.33
CA GLY A 156 -0.30 28.47 30.51
C GLY A 156 -0.30 27.20 31.36
N ILE A 157 -0.66 26.05 30.77
CA ILE A 157 -0.65 24.76 31.46
C ILE A 157 0.81 24.29 31.58
N ASP A 158 1.16 23.72 32.74
CA ASP A 158 2.48 23.11 32.94
C ASP A 158 2.80 22.06 31.85
N PRO A 159 4.02 22.03 31.27
CA PRO A 159 4.39 21.10 30.19
C PRO A 159 4.14 19.62 30.49
N LEU A 160 4.43 19.19 31.72
CA LEU A 160 4.26 17.79 32.12
C LEU A 160 2.78 17.43 32.18
N THR A 161 1.98 18.34 32.74
CA THR A 161 0.52 18.22 32.81
C THR A 161 -0.12 18.23 31.42
N ALA A 162 0.38 19.07 30.51
CA ALA A 162 -0.08 19.15 29.13
C ALA A 162 0.22 17.84 28.36
N ILE A 163 1.41 17.27 28.53
CA ILE A 163 1.80 15.98 27.95
C ILE A 163 0.92 14.84 28.51
N GLU A 164 0.67 14.81 29.82
CA GLU A 164 -0.20 13.81 30.45
C GLU A 164 -1.65 13.92 29.94
N LYS A 165 -2.16 15.14 29.80
CA LYS A 165 -3.49 15.41 29.25
C LYS A 165 -3.59 14.99 27.78
N ALA A 166 -2.57 15.24 26.97
CA ALA A 166 -2.50 14.79 25.59
C ALA A 166 -2.48 13.25 25.50
N ALA A 167 -1.73 12.58 26.38
CA ALA A 167 -1.68 11.12 26.47
C ALA A 167 -3.07 10.51 26.72
N LYS A 168 -3.83 11.07 27.68
CA LYS A 168 -5.17 10.57 28.05
C LYS A 168 -6.20 10.70 26.92
N LYS A 169 -6.09 11.73 26.08
CA LYS A 169 -7.02 12.02 24.98
C LYS A 169 -6.69 11.30 23.68
N ASN A 170 -5.48 10.75 23.55
CA ASN A 170 -5.03 10.19 22.29
C ASN A 170 -5.70 8.82 22.00
N PRO A 171 -6.11 8.54 20.75
CA PRO A 171 -6.72 7.27 20.38
C PRO A 171 -5.73 6.08 20.31
N LEU A 172 -4.42 6.33 20.26
CA LEU A 172 -3.40 5.29 20.13
C LEU A 172 -2.78 4.94 21.49
N ASP A 173 -3.03 3.71 21.95
CA ASP A 173 -2.54 3.24 23.26
C ASP A 173 -1.01 3.29 23.38
N VAL A 174 -0.28 2.94 22.31
CA VAL A 174 1.20 2.99 22.31
C VAL A 174 1.73 4.42 22.52
N PHE A 175 1.04 5.42 21.97
CA PHE A 175 1.40 6.83 22.17
C PHE A 175 1.08 7.29 23.59
N LYS A 176 -0.09 6.89 24.10
CA LYS A 176 -0.48 7.12 25.49
C LYS A 176 0.55 6.53 26.47
N ASP A 177 0.94 5.28 26.28
CA ASP A 177 1.94 4.61 27.12
C ASP A 177 3.31 5.30 27.07
N PHE A 178 3.73 5.77 25.89
CA PHE A 178 4.98 6.50 25.72
C PHE A 178 4.99 7.83 26.50
N LEU A 179 3.93 8.64 26.34
CA LEU A 179 3.83 9.93 27.02
C LEU A 179 3.56 9.80 28.52
N SER A 180 2.64 8.92 28.93
CA SER A 180 2.33 8.69 30.34
C SER A 180 3.50 8.05 31.09
N GLY A 181 4.24 7.14 30.43
CA GLY A 181 5.45 6.58 31.01
C GLY A 181 6.56 7.62 31.15
N TYR A 182 6.73 8.51 30.18
CA TYR A 182 7.63 9.66 30.30
C TYR A 182 7.23 10.55 31.48
N ALA A 183 5.96 10.96 31.55
CA ALA A 183 5.48 11.85 32.60
C ALA A 183 5.67 11.22 34.00
N SER A 184 5.34 9.94 34.15
CA SER A 184 5.54 9.20 35.40
C SER A 184 7.01 9.09 35.78
N THR A 185 7.91 8.85 34.81
CA THR A 185 9.36 8.79 35.06
C THR A 185 9.89 10.13 35.56
N VAL A 186 9.42 11.24 35.00
CA VAL A 186 9.78 12.59 35.45
C VAL A 186 9.28 12.86 36.88
N ILE A 187 8.04 12.48 37.20
CA ILE A 187 7.44 12.67 38.55
C ILE A 187 8.21 11.88 39.61
N ILE A 188 8.61 10.64 39.29
CA ILE A 188 9.33 9.75 40.21
C ILE A 188 10.82 10.14 40.33
N GLY A 189 11.34 10.97 39.41
CA GLY A 189 12.76 11.34 39.37
C GLY A 189 13.66 10.23 38.84
N GLY A 190 13.15 9.38 37.94
CA GLY A 190 13.91 8.31 37.29
C GLY A 190 14.76 8.78 36.11
N ASP A 191 15.53 7.86 35.52
CA ASP A 191 16.31 8.13 34.31
C ASP A 191 15.41 8.20 33.06
N ILE A 192 15.12 9.44 32.66
CA ILE A 192 14.31 9.77 31.48
C ILE A 192 14.95 9.24 30.20
N THR A 193 16.27 9.37 30.05
CA THR A 193 16.97 9.03 28.81
C THR A 193 16.90 7.53 28.56
N HIS A 194 17.22 6.74 29.58
CA HIS A 194 17.14 5.28 29.51
C HIS A 194 15.69 4.80 29.32
N PHE A 195 14.70 5.43 29.96
CA PHE A 195 13.29 5.10 29.71
C PHE A 195 12.90 5.36 28.25
N LEU A 196 13.20 6.55 27.71
CA LEU A 196 12.84 6.93 26.34
C LEU A 196 13.52 6.04 25.30
N GLU A 197 14.81 5.73 25.48
CA GLU A 197 15.55 4.83 24.59
C GLU A 197 14.94 3.44 24.58
N ARG A 198 14.70 2.87 25.77
CA ARG A 198 14.12 1.53 25.90
C ARG A 198 12.70 1.47 25.34
N LYS A 199 11.88 2.49 25.57
CA LYS A 199 10.51 2.53 25.06
C LYS A 199 10.48 2.77 23.56
N ALA A 200 11.38 3.57 23.01
CA ALA A 200 11.53 3.74 21.57
C ALA A 200 11.92 2.41 20.89
N GLU A 201 12.88 1.66 21.47
CA GLU A 201 13.26 0.34 20.97
C GLU A 201 12.09 -0.66 21.02
N ASP A 202 11.32 -0.68 22.12
CA ASP A 202 10.10 -1.48 22.27
C ASP A 202 9.06 -1.16 21.18
N ILE A 203 8.89 0.11 20.84
CA ILE A 203 8.02 0.55 19.74
C ILE A 203 8.51 0.01 18.38
N PHE A 204 9.82 0.04 18.10
CA PHE A 204 10.39 -0.53 16.88
C PHE A 204 10.23 -2.05 16.82
N ARG A 205 10.51 -2.77 17.90
CA ARG A 205 10.34 -4.23 17.99
C ARG A 205 8.88 -4.64 17.81
N THR A 206 7.96 -3.93 18.44
CA THR A 206 6.52 -4.16 18.30
C THR A 206 6.07 -3.93 16.86
N ARG A 207 6.60 -2.89 16.20
CA ARG A 207 6.34 -2.66 14.77
C ARG A 207 6.92 -3.77 13.89
N ALA A 208 8.12 -4.25 14.17
CA ALA A 208 8.73 -5.38 13.45
C ALA A 208 7.80 -6.61 13.47
N MET A 209 7.31 -6.97 14.66
CA MET A 209 6.38 -8.09 14.83
C MET A 209 5.06 -7.88 14.07
N ARG A 210 4.49 -6.66 14.09
CA ARG A 210 3.26 -6.35 13.32
C ARG A 210 3.48 -6.42 11.81
N VAL A 211 4.60 -5.90 11.32
CA VAL A 211 4.97 -5.94 9.90
C VAL A 211 5.18 -7.39 9.45
N LYS A 212 5.84 -8.21 10.27
CA LYS A 212 6.01 -9.65 10.02
C LYS A 212 4.66 -10.38 9.96
N ALA A 213 3.79 -10.16 10.95
CA ALA A 213 2.45 -10.77 10.96
C ALA A 213 1.60 -10.30 9.76
N ALA A 214 1.71 -9.04 9.35
CA ALA A 214 1.05 -8.52 8.15
C ALA A 214 1.60 -9.18 6.87
N ALA A 215 2.92 -9.37 6.77
CA ALA A 215 3.57 -10.08 5.67
C ALA A 215 3.12 -11.54 5.56
N GLU A 216 3.02 -12.26 6.68
CA GLU A 216 2.49 -13.64 6.72
C GLU A 216 1.02 -13.70 6.27
N ARG A 217 0.19 -12.75 6.72
CA ARG A 217 -1.21 -12.65 6.27
C ARG A 217 -1.33 -12.34 4.78
N LEU A 218 -0.45 -11.49 4.25
CA LEU A 218 -0.35 -11.23 2.82
C LEU A 218 0.07 -12.48 2.04
N GLY A 219 0.99 -13.27 2.59
CA GLY A 219 1.38 -14.58 2.05
C GLY A 219 0.20 -15.55 1.95
N MET A 220 -0.57 -15.71 3.03
CA MET A 220 -1.79 -16.54 3.02
C MET A 220 -2.84 -16.01 2.02
N LEU A 221 -2.95 -14.69 1.87
CA LEU A 221 -3.83 -14.08 0.86
C LEU A 221 -3.38 -14.44 -0.56
N LEU A 222 -2.07 -14.45 -0.83
CA LEU A 222 -1.52 -14.89 -2.12
C LEU A 222 -1.78 -16.37 -2.39
N GLU A 223 -1.59 -17.23 -1.39
CA GLU A 223 -1.90 -18.67 -1.48
C GLU A 223 -3.37 -18.91 -1.82
N SER A 224 -4.28 -18.29 -1.05
CA SER A 224 -5.71 -18.41 -1.29
C SER A 224 -6.12 -17.85 -2.66
N PHE A 225 -5.54 -16.72 -3.08
CA PHE A 225 -5.72 -16.20 -4.43
C PHE A 225 -5.33 -17.22 -5.49
N ILE A 226 -4.15 -17.81 -5.39
CA ILE A 226 -3.66 -18.82 -6.33
C ILE A 226 -4.58 -20.02 -6.37
N ILE A 227 -4.98 -20.56 -5.22
CA ILE A 227 -5.86 -21.73 -5.13
C ILE A 227 -7.20 -21.43 -5.79
N VAL A 228 -7.85 -20.32 -5.40
CA VAL A 228 -9.15 -19.92 -5.95
C VAL A 228 -9.04 -19.70 -7.46
N MET A 229 -8.02 -18.97 -7.90
CA MET A 229 -7.84 -18.60 -9.29
C MET A 229 -7.56 -19.83 -10.17
N VAL A 230 -6.68 -20.74 -9.74
CA VAL A 230 -6.35 -21.98 -10.46
C VAL A 230 -7.53 -22.95 -10.43
N MET A 231 -8.14 -23.21 -9.28
CA MET A 231 -9.31 -24.11 -9.19
C MET A 231 -10.49 -23.60 -10.02
N MET A 232 -10.81 -22.31 -9.91
CA MET A 232 -11.89 -21.71 -10.67
C MET A 232 -11.59 -21.80 -12.17
N SER A 233 -10.34 -21.52 -12.58
CA SER A 233 -9.93 -21.65 -13.97
C SER A 233 -10.12 -23.07 -14.48
N LEU A 234 -9.62 -24.06 -13.73
CA LEU A 234 -9.73 -25.45 -14.14
C LEU A 234 -11.17 -25.93 -14.17
N CYS A 235 -12.01 -25.54 -13.21
CA CYS A 235 -13.42 -25.89 -13.19
C CYS A 235 -14.15 -25.32 -14.41
N PHE A 236 -13.98 -24.04 -14.72
CA PHE A 236 -14.60 -23.43 -15.91
C PHE A 236 -14.04 -24.00 -17.20
N TYR A 237 -12.73 -24.25 -17.28
CA TYR A 237 -12.12 -24.90 -18.43
C TYR A 237 -12.66 -26.31 -18.66
N ILE A 238 -12.86 -27.11 -17.60
CA ILE A 238 -13.49 -28.43 -17.71
C ILE A 238 -14.95 -28.29 -18.16
N LEU A 239 -15.72 -27.39 -17.54
CA LEU A 239 -17.13 -27.17 -17.87
C LEU A 239 -17.31 -26.78 -19.34
N PHE A 240 -16.55 -25.79 -19.83
CA PHE A 240 -16.62 -25.36 -21.22
C PHE A 240 -16.08 -26.41 -22.20
N SER A 241 -15.10 -27.21 -21.78
CA SER A 241 -14.59 -28.33 -22.57
C SER A 241 -15.65 -29.42 -22.76
N VAL A 242 -16.39 -29.76 -21.71
CA VAL A 242 -17.52 -30.72 -21.78
C VAL A 242 -18.69 -30.16 -22.58
N GLU A 243 -19.02 -28.88 -22.43
CA GLU A 243 -20.07 -28.23 -23.22
C GLU A 243 -19.78 -28.29 -24.73
N SER A 244 -18.51 -28.22 -25.13
CA SER A 244 -18.07 -28.34 -26.53
C SER A 244 -18.51 -29.66 -27.18
N ILE A 245 -18.72 -30.70 -26.36
CA ILE A 245 -19.13 -32.05 -26.76
C ILE A 245 -20.66 -32.11 -26.93
N TYR A 246 -21.40 -31.54 -25.98
CA TYR A 246 -22.87 -31.69 -25.90
C TYR A 246 -23.68 -30.55 -26.54
N SER A 247 -23.06 -29.42 -26.92
CA SER A 247 -23.68 -28.33 -27.69
C SER A 247 -25.03 -27.81 -27.12
N ILE A 248 -25.07 -27.50 -25.83
CA ILE A 248 -26.31 -27.15 -25.09
C ILE A 248 -26.77 -25.69 -25.29
N GLY A 249 -26.10 -24.89 -26.14
CA GLY A 249 -26.66 -23.63 -26.65
C GLY A 249 -26.05 -22.34 -26.09
N ILE A 250 -25.04 -22.39 -25.22
CA ILE A 250 -24.13 -21.26 -25.03
C ILE A 250 -22.94 -21.47 -25.98
N SER A 251 -22.58 -20.44 -26.75
CA SER A 251 -21.37 -20.52 -27.57
C SER A 251 -20.15 -20.66 -26.65
N MET A 252 -19.45 -21.80 -26.70
CA MET A 252 -18.23 -22.07 -25.92
C MET A 252 -17.24 -20.88 -25.94
N SER A 253 -17.09 -20.25 -27.10
CA SER A 253 -16.23 -19.07 -27.28
C SER A 253 -16.66 -17.89 -26.40
N SER A 254 -17.96 -17.60 -26.28
CA SER A 254 -18.44 -16.50 -25.44
C SER A 254 -18.26 -16.78 -23.95
N GLY A 255 -18.44 -18.03 -23.52
CA GLY A 255 -18.28 -18.43 -22.11
C GLY A 255 -16.84 -18.25 -21.61
N ILE A 256 -15.87 -18.73 -22.38
CA ILE A 256 -14.45 -18.62 -22.04
C ILE A 256 -13.99 -17.16 -22.11
N ILE A 257 -14.37 -16.42 -23.16
CA ILE A 257 -14.03 -15.00 -23.30
C ILE A 257 -14.57 -14.19 -22.11
N LEU A 258 -15.82 -14.42 -21.69
CA LEU A 258 -16.41 -13.75 -20.53
C LEU A 258 -15.64 -14.10 -19.24
N TYR A 259 -15.33 -15.36 -19.03
CA TYR A 259 -14.59 -15.80 -17.86
C TYR A 259 -13.19 -15.19 -17.79
N THR A 260 -12.45 -15.24 -18.89
CA THR A 260 -11.06 -14.77 -18.96
C THR A 260 -10.94 -13.26 -18.92
N TYR A 261 -11.79 -12.52 -19.64
CA TYR A 261 -11.63 -11.07 -19.77
C TYR A 261 -12.52 -10.25 -18.82
N VAL A 262 -13.53 -10.86 -18.17
CA VAL A 262 -14.40 -10.15 -17.21
C VAL A 262 -14.23 -10.70 -15.79
N PHE A 263 -14.49 -11.99 -15.57
CA PHE A 263 -14.45 -12.56 -14.21
C PHE A 263 -13.05 -12.57 -13.61
N THR A 264 -12.05 -12.96 -14.39
CA THR A 264 -10.68 -13.07 -13.89
C THR A 264 -10.08 -11.71 -13.49
N PRO A 265 -10.20 -10.62 -14.29
CA PRO A 265 -9.81 -9.28 -13.86
C PRO A 265 -10.58 -8.80 -12.64
N LEU A 266 -11.91 -9.05 -12.58
CA LEU A 266 -12.73 -8.65 -11.43
C LEU A 266 -12.22 -9.30 -10.13
N LEU A 267 -11.94 -10.61 -10.18
CA LEU A 267 -11.38 -11.35 -9.05
C LEU A 267 -9.98 -10.82 -8.69
N SER A 268 -9.13 -10.56 -9.68
CA SER A 268 -7.80 -9.99 -9.47
C SER A 268 -7.86 -8.61 -8.80
N ILE A 269 -8.78 -7.75 -9.23
CA ILE A 269 -9.01 -6.43 -8.63
C ILE A 269 -9.50 -6.57 -7.18
N MET A 270 -10.40 -7.51 -6.91
CA MET A 270 -10.87 -7.80 -5.55
C MET A 270 -9.70 -8.19 -4.63
N PHE A 271 -8.81 -9.10 -5.06
CA PHE A 271 -7.64 -9.49 -4.27
C PHE A 271 -6.61 -8.37 -4.13
N ILE A 272 -6.41 -7.54 -5.15
CA ILE A 272 -5.57 -6.33 -5.06
C ILE A 272 -6.14 -5.37 -4.01
N TYR A 273 -7.46 -5.19 -3.95
CA TYR A 273 -8.12 -4.34 -2.96
C TYR A 273 -7.96 -4.90 -1.53
N LEU A 274 -8.16 -6.20 -1.34
CA LEU A 274 -7.94 -6.86 -0.05
C LEU A 274 -6.47 -6.73 0.40
N ALA A 275 -5.52 -6.96 -0.52
CA ALA A 275 -4.10 -6.78 -0.25
C ALA A 275 -3.77 -5.32 0.14
N HIS A 276 -4.36 -4.34 -0.55
CA HIS A 276 -4.17 -2.93 -0.23
C HIS A 276 -4.69 -2.57 1.17
N SER A 277 -5.79 -3.18 1.63
CA SER A 277 -6.33 -2.96 2.97
C SER A 277 -5.46 -3.55 4.08
N MET A 278 -4.66 -4.57 3.77
CA MET A 278 -3.82 -5.29 4.76
C MET A 278 -2.38 -4.75 4.83
N GLN A 279 -1.97 -3.98 3.82
CA GLN A 279 -0.61 -3.43 3.72
C GLN A 279 -0.44 -2.13 4.54
N PRO A 280 0.69 -1.97 5.25
CA PRO A 280 1.08 -0.68 5.80
C PRO A 280 1.22 0.37 4.69
N LYS A 281 0.55 1.51 4.83
CA LYS A 281 0.58 2.59 3.82
C LYS A 281 1.90 3.36 3.89
N THR A 282 2.68 3.35 2.81
CA THR A 282 3.86 4.22 2.65
C THR A 282 3.44 5.62 2.20
N PRO A 283 4.07 6.70 2.71
CA PRO A 283 3.65 8.08 2.44
C PRO A 283 4.07 8.60 1.06
N VAL A 284 5.11 8.00 0.45
CA VAL A 284 5.66 8.46 -0.85
C VAL A 284 5.30 7.45 -1.93
N THR A 285 4.49 7.86 -2.90
CA THR A 285 4.13 7.04 -4.07
C THR A 285 4.91 7.47 -5.31
N GLU A 286 5.36 6.49 -6.10
CA GLU A 286 6.03 6.76 -7.38
C GLU A 286 5.10 6.53 -8.55
N THR A 287 4.80 7.59 -9.29
CA THR A 287 3.90 7.53 -10.45
C THR A 287 4.62 7.19 -11.77
N ARG A 288 5.96 7.29 -11.83
CA ARG A 288 6.75 7.10 -13.06
C ARG A 288 6.53 5.73 -13.73
N PRO A 289 6.55 4.59 -13.01
CA PRO A 289 6.33 3.28 -13.64
C PRO A 289 4.94 3.15 -14.28
N TYR A 290 3.91 3.77 -13.68
CA TYR A 290 2.55 3.74 -14.20
C TYR A 290 2.38 4.56 -15.48
N LYS A 291 3.10 5.69 -15.60
CA LYS A 291 3.11 6.47 -16.86
C LYS A 291 3.72 5.67 -18.00
N VAL A 292 4.82 4.99 -17.73
CA VAL A 292 5.49 4.12 -18.71
C VAL A 292 4.59 2.97 -19.11
N PHE A 293 3.90 2.34 -18.15
CA PHE A 293 2.90 1.30 -18.40
C PHE A 293 1.76 1.79 -19.32
N GLY A 294 1.26 3.01 -19.11
CA GLY A 294 0.23 3.59 -19.96
C GLY A 294 0.68 3.75 -21.42
N VAL A 295 1.89 4.29 -21.63
CA VAL A 295 2.45 4.45 -22.98
C VAL A 295 2.75 3.10 -23.62
N SER A 296 3.35 2.16 -22.89
CA SER A 296 3.66 0.82 -23.41
C SER A 296 2.41 0.01 -23.72
N SER A 297 1.32 0.18 -22.95
CA SER A 297 0.04 -0.47 -23.22
C SER A 297 -0.58 -0.03 -24.55
N VAL A 298 -0.51 1.25 -24.90
CA VAL A 298 -0.99 1.76 -26.20
C VAL A 298 -0.16 1.17 -27.35
N ILE A 299 1.17 1.16 -27.20
CA ILE A 299 2.09 0.56 -28.19
C ILE A 299 1.80 -0.94 -28.34
N ALA A 300 1.60 -1.65 -27.23
CA ALA A 300 1.31 -3.07 -27.22
C ALA A 300 -0.05 -3.41 -27.83
N LEU A 301 -1.06 -2.55 -27.67
CA LEU A 301 -2.37 -2.69 -28.30
C LEU A 301 -2.26 -2.53 -29.82
N LEU A 302 -1.55 -1.50 -30.28
CA LEU A 302 -1.30 -1.29 -31.71
C LEU A 302 -0.54 -2.47 -32.31
N LEU A 303 0.47 -2.98 -31.60
CA LEU A 303 1.26 -4.12 -32.03
C LEU A 303 0.44 -5.41 -32.05
N LEU A 304 -0.47 -5.62 -31.09
CA LEU A 304 -1.41 -6.75 -31.09
C LEU A 304 -2.33 -6.70 -32.30
N LEU A 305 -2.93 -5.53 -32.59
CA LEU A 305 -3.82 -5.35 -33.75
C LEU A 305 -3.07 -5.61 -35.05
N LEU A 306 -1.83 -5.15 -35.14
CA LEU A 306 -1.00 -5.29 -36.34
C LEU A 306 -0.50 -6.74 -36.52
N LEU A 307 -0.11 -7.45 -35.46
CA LEU A 307 0.24 -8.88 -35.52
C LEU A 307 -0.96 -9.78 -35.85
N THR A 308 -2.18 -9.32 -35.58
CA THR A 308 -3.42 -10.07 -35.83
C THR A 308 -4.16 -9.62 -37.11
N ASN A 309 -3.57 -8.77 -37.95
CA ASN A 309 -4.21 -8.19 -39.15
C ASN A 309 -5.59 -7.58 -38.85
N PHE A 310 -5.68 -6.82 -37.75
CA PHE A 310 -6.94 -6.31 -37.22
C PHE A 310 -7.98 -7.42 -37.07
N PHE A 311 -7.64 -8.53 -36.42
CA PHE A 311 -8.51 -9.70 -36.29
C PHE A 311 -9.06 -10.25 -37.63
N GLY A 312 -8.35 -10.01 -38.74
CA GLY A 312 -8.73 -10.44 -40.08
C GLY A 312 -9.54 -9.42 -40.90
N PHE A 313 -9.75 -8.19 -40.40
CA PHE A 313 -10.46 -7.15 -41.14
C PHE A 313 -9.58 -6.45 -42.20
N MET A 314 -8.25 -6.47 -42.06
CA MET A 314 -7.34 -5.79 -42.98
C MET A 314 -6.02 -6.55 -43.12
N GLU A 315 -5.76 -7.10 -44.31
CA GLU A 315 -4.49 -7.78 -44.59
C GLU A 315 -3.39 -6.77 -44.91
N ILE A 316 -2.37 -6.71 -44.05
CA ILE A 316 -1.18 -5.89 -44.30
C ILE A 316 -0.11 -6.81 -44.92
N PRO A 317 0.24 -6.65 -46.21
CA PRO A 317 1.09 -7.60 -46.94
C PRO A 317 2.53 -7.73 -46.41
N PHE A 318 3.00 -6.79 -45.57
CA PHE A 318 4.32 -6.90 -44.92
C PHE A 318 4.33 -7.87 -43.72
N PHE A 319 3.20 -8.05 -43.03
CA PHE A 319 3.10 -8.89 -41.83
C PHE A 319 2.55 -10.30 -42.11
N SER A 320 2.01 -10.55 -43.30
CA SER A 320 1.49 -11.86 -43.71
C SER A 320 2.56 -12.96 -43.70
N SER A 321 3.82 -12.65 -44.01
CA SER A 321 4.93 -13.62 -43.94
C SER A 321 5.33 -13.98 -42.50
N LEU A 322 5.08 -13.08 -41.53
CA LEU A 322 5.35 -13.32 -40.10
C LEU A 322 4.25 -14.18 -39.45
N GLN A 323 3.09 -14.25 -40.09
CA GLN A 323 1.87 -14.88 -39.58
C GLN A 323 1.95 -16.41 -39.54
N SER A 324 2.85 -17.03 -40.33
CA SER A 324 3.14 -18.47 -40.24
C SER A 324 3.93 -18.87 -38.98
N LEU A 325 4.54 -17.90 -38.31
CA LEU A 325 5.34 -18.08 -37.10
C LEU A 325 4.66 -17.56 -35.83
N VAL A 326 3.67 -16.68 -35.95
CA VAL A 326 3.02 -15.99 -34.83
C VAL A 326 1.53 -16.33 -34.76
N ASP A 327 1.22 -17.35 -33.97
CA ASP A 327 -0.16 -17.70 -33.59
C ASP A 327 -0.75 -16.66 -32.62
N LEU A 328 -2.09 -16.62 -32.49
CA LEU A 328 -2.79 -15.72 -31.55
C LEU A 328 -2.23 -15.75 -30.10
N PRO A 329 -1.95 -16.92 -29.48
CA PRO A 329 -1.40 -16.96 -28.12
C PRO A 329 -0.02 -16.29 -28.04
N VAL A 330 0.80 -16.40 -29.08
CA VAL A 330 2.12 -15.78 -29.16
C VAL A 330 1.98 -14.27 -29.35
N ALA A 331 1.08 -13.81 -30.21
CA ALA A 331 0.79 -12.39 -30.41
C ALA A 331 0.31 -11.71 -29.11
N VAL A 332 -0.62 -12.34 -28.38
CA VAL A 332 -1.09 -11.85 -27.08
C VAL A 332 0.04 -11.82 -26.06
N SER A 333 0.90 -12.84 -26.04
CA SER A 333 2.04 -12.88 -25.12
C SER A 333 3.04 -11.75 -25.38
N ILE A 334 3.38 -11.50 -26.64
CA ILE A 334 4.27 -10.39 -27.03
C ILE A 334 3.66 -9.06 -26.59
N SER A 335 2.36 -8.86 -26.82
CA SER A 335 1.64 -7.65 -26.39
C SER A 335 1.67 -7.46 -24.86
N LEU A 336 1.34 -8.49 -24.09
CA LEU A 336 1.37 -8.44 -22.63
C LEU A 336 2.79 -8.22 -22.08
N PHE A 337 3.79 -8.84 -22.71
CA PHE A 337 5.19 -8.65 -22.34
C PHE A 337 5.66 -7.22 -22.61
N ILE A 338 5.38 -6.65 -23.79
CA ILE A 338 5.72 -5.27 -24.14
C ILE A 338 4.98 -4.28 -23.23
N THR A 339 3.76 -4.60 -22.82
CA THR A 339 3.00 -3.78 -21.87
C THR A 339 3.74 -3.70 -20.52
N ALA A 340 4.17 -4.83 -19.96
CA ALA A 340 4.72 -4.90 -18.61
C ALA A 340 6.24 -4.69 -18.50
N ALA A 341 7.04 -5.15 -19.47
CA ALA A 341 8.50 -5.19 -19.34
C ALA A 341 9.18 -3.81 -19.23
N PRO A 342 8.85 -2.79 -20.05
CA PRO A 342 9.44 -1.45 -19.90
C PRO A 342 9.12 -0.82 -18.55
N ALA A 343 7.87 -0.96 -18.10
CA ALA A 343 7.43 -0.46 -16.79
C ALA A 343 8.12 -1.20 -15.64
N ALA A 344 8.36 -2.50 -15.78
CA ALA A 344 9.12 -3.31 -14.82
C ALA A 344 10.59 -2.86 -14.70
N ILE A 345 11.26 -2.58 -15.82
CA ILE A 345 12.65 -2.09 -15.83
C ILE A 345 12.76 -0.74 -15.09
N VAL A 346 11.83 0.18 -15.38
CA VAL A 346 11.78 1.48 -14.71
C VAL A 346 11.55 1.31 -13.21
N HIS A 347 10.56 0.51 -12.81
CA HIS A 347 10.32 0.23 -11.40
C HIS A 347 11.54 -0.37 -10.69
N GLN A 348 12.19 -1.38 -11.31
CA GLN A 348 13.37 -2.03 -10.75
C GLN A 348 14.55 -1.07 -10.59
N LYS A 349 14.78 -0.17 -11.56
CA LYS A 349 15.83 0.86 -11.47
C LYS A 349 15.57 1.81 -10.29
N LEU A 350 14.36 2.35 -10.19
CA LEU A 350 13.98 3.24 -9.10
C LEU A 350 14.03 2.55 -7.73
N SER A 351 13.53 1.31 -7.63
CA SER A 351 13.57 0.56 -6.38
C SER A 351 15.00 0.26 -5.93
N ARG A 352 15.89 -0.10 -6.87
CA ARG A 352 17.31 -0.35 -6.58
C ARG A 352 18.03 0.93 -6.13
N GLU A 353 17.74 2.06 -6.76
CA GLU A 353 18.29 3.37 -6.39
C GLU A 353 17.87 3.74 -4.94
N LYS A 354 16.58 3.61 -4.61
CA LYS A 354 16.07 3.83 -3.24
C LYS A 354 16.76 2.94 -2.21
N ALA A 355 16.82 1.63 -2.47
CA ALA A 355 17.45 0.67 -1.57
C ALA A 355 18.97 0.93 -1.43
N SER A 356 19.64 1.39 -2.50
CA SER A 356 21.05 1.75 -2.45
C SER A 356 21.28 3.02 -1.64
N ILE A 357 20.40 4.03 -1.74
CA ILE A 357 20.49 5.26 -0.94
C ILE A 357 20.30 4.94 0.54
N GLU A 358 19.30 4.14 0.90
CA GLU A 358 19.04 3.74 2.30
C GLU A 358 20.21 2.96 2.90
N LYS A 359 20.75 1.98 2.16
CA LYS A 359 21.94 1.24 2.59
C LYS A 359 23.17 2.15 2.72
N GLY A 360 23.34 3.08 1.77
CA GLY A 360 24.41 4.07 1.77
C GLY A 360 24.36 4.98 3.00
N ILE A 361 23.16 5.48 3.35
CA ILE A 361 22.94 6.28 4.57
C ILE A 361 23.30 5.49 5.82
N ASN A 362 22.98 4.19 5.89
CA ASN A 362 23.37 3.37 7.03
C ASN A 362 24.89 3.24 7.19
N SER A 363 25.59 2.94 6.09
CA SER A 363 27.06 2.90 6.11
C SER A 363 27.67 4.27 6.44
N PHE A 364 27.10 5.35 5.91
CA PHE A 364 27.51 6.71 6.22
C PHE A 364 27.32 7.06 7.70
N LEU A 365 26.17 6.78 8.31
CA LEU A 365 25.93 7.05 9.73
C LEU A 365 26.88 6.29 10.64
N ARG A 366 27.20 5.04 10.30
CA ARG A 366 28.19 4.25 11.05
C ARG A 366 29.58 4.88 10.94
N ASP A 367 30.00 5.28 9.75
CA ASP A 367 31.29 5.95 9.58
C ASP A 367 31.31 7.33 10.25
N LEU A 368 30.18 8.05 10.23
CA LEU A 368 30.00 9.33 10.88
C LEU A 368 30.18 9.21 12.40
N THR A 369 29.64 8.16 13.01
CA THR A 369 29.88 7.89 14.44
C THR A 369 31.36 7.68 14.74
N GLU A 370 32.07 6.92 13.91
CA GLU A 370 33.50 6.64 14.12
C GLU A 370 34.38 7.88 13.92
N VAL A 371 34.12 8.67 12.89
CA VAL A 371 34.85 9.93 12.67
C VAL A 371 34.52 10.95 13.75
N ARG A 372 33.26 11.03 14.21
CA ARG A 372 32.88 11.96 15.27
C ARG A 372 33.61 11.68 16.59
N LYS A 373 33.93 10.42 16.90
CA LYS A 373 34.76 10.04 18.06
C LYS A 373 36.16 10.65 18.05
N THR A 374 36.67 11.07 16.89
CA THR A 374 37.97 11.77 16.77
C THR A 374 37.92 13.25 17.19
N GLY A 375 36.72 13.81 17.43
CA GLY A 375 36.53 15.19 17.87
C GLY A 375 36.30 16.21 16.75
N LEU A 376 36.31 15.81 15.48
CA LEU A 376 35.94 16.68 14.34
C LEU A 376 34.50 17.18 14.44
N SER A 377 34.22 18.42 14.05
CA SER A 377 32.85 18.96 14.02
C SER A 377 31.95 18.17 13.06
N PRO A 378 30.62 18.09 13.28
CA PRO A 378 29.74 17.28 12.44
C PRO A 378 29.82 17.63 10.95
N GLU A 379 29.97 18.90 10.62
CA GLU A 379 30.13 19.41 9.25
C GLU A 379 31.45 18.93 8.63
N LYS A 380 32.56 19.01 9.38
CA LYS A 380 33.87 18.49 8.95
C LYS A 380 33.86 16.98 8.81
N CYS A 381 33.10 16.26 9.64
CA CYS A 381 32.91 14.83 9.48
C CYS A 381 32.18 14.51 8.17
N ILE A 382 31.12 15.25 7.83
CA ILE A 382 30.40 15.10 6.56
C ILE A 382 31.33 15.35 5.37
N GLU A 383 32.14 16.41 5.44
CA GLU A 383 33.12 16.76 4.42
C GLU A 383 34.17 15.65 4.24
N SER A 384 34.79 15.20 5.33
CA SER A 384 35.81 14.14 5.31
C SER A 384 35.29 12.78 4.84
N LEU A 385 34.00 12.50 5.00
CA LEU A 385 33.38 11.25 4.55
C LEU A 385 32.89 11.32 3.10
N SER A 386 32.83 12.51 2.50
CA SER A 386 32.26 12.68 1.15
C SER A 386 33.05 12.00 0.02
N ASP A 387 34.32 11.69 0.26
CA ASP A 387 35.19 10.96 -0.66
C ASP A 387 35.02 9.43 -0.58
N ARG A 388 34.34 8.91 0.44
CA ARG A 388 34.10 7.47 0.61
C ARG A 388 32.97 6.96 -0.29
N ASP A 389 32.96 5.65 -0.55
CA ASP A 389 31.92 5.01 -1.35
C ASP A 389 30.75 4.49 -0.50
N TYR A 390 29.59 5.12 -0.69
CA TYR A 390 28.28 4.76 -0.15
C TYR A 390 27.27 4.38 -1.25
N GLY A 391 27.73 3.98 -2.44
CA GLY A 391 26.89 3.62 -3.57
C GLY A 391 26.17 4.83 -4.18
N GLU A 392 24.86 4.72 -4.44
CA GLU A 392 24.09 5.85 -5.01
C GLU A 392 24.03 7.07 -4.07
N PHE A 393 24.16 6.87 -2.75
CA PHE A 393 24.20 7.98 -1.79
C PHE A 393 25.47 8.84 -1.94
N SER A 394 26.58 8.30 -2.44
CA SER A 394 27.84 9.03 -2.64
C SER A 394 27.65 10.30 -3.48
N LYS A 395 26.76 10.27 -4.47
CA LYS A 395 26.47 11.42 -5.34
C LYS A 395 25.79 12.54 -4.56
N GLU A 396 24.79 12.21 -3.74
CA GLU A 396 24.11 13.18 -2.89
C GLU A 396 25.01 13.67 -1.75
N LEU A 397 25.83 12.80 -1.15
CA LEU A 397 26.77 13.17 -0.10
C LEU A 397 27.84 14.16 -0.61
N ARG A 398 28.40 13.93 -1.80
CA ARG A 398 29.33 14.90 -2.43
C ARG A 398 28.67 16.25 -2.68
N LYS A 399 27.40 16.25 -3.10
CA LYS A 399 26.64 17.49 -3.27
C LYS A 399 26.42 18.21 -1.94
N ILE A 400 26.01 17.47 -0.90
CA ILE A 400 25.84 18.00 0.46
C ILE A 400 27.16 18.61 0.96
N SER A 401 28.27 17.86 0.85
CA SER A 401 29.62 18.31 1.20
C SER A 401 30.02 19.58 0.46
N SER A 402 29.77 19.64 -0.85
CA SER A 402 30.03 20.84 -1.64
C SER A 402 29.19 22.04 -1.18
N GLU A 403 27.90 21.88 -0.89
CA GLU A 403 27.10 23.02 -0.45
C GLU A 403 27.54 23.52 0.94
N ILE A 404 27.95 22.61 1.83
CA ILE A 404 28.50 22.94 3.16
C ILE A 404 29.84 23.67 3.02
N SER A 405 30.76 23.21 2.17
CA SER A 405 32.08 23.84 2.00
C SER A 405 31.99 25.25 1.39
N TRP A 406 30.90 25.54 0.68
CA TRP A 406 30.57 26.88 0.18
C TRP A 406 29.87 27.77 1.23
N GLY A 407 29.72 27.31 2.47
CA GLY A 407 29.16 28.07 3.58
C GLY A 407 27.63 28.09 3.65
N VAL A 408 26.94 27.20 2.92
CA VAL A 408 25.48 27.09 3.02
C VAL A 408 25.11 26.40 4.34
N PRO A 409 24.12 26.90 5.12
CA PRO A 409 23.71 26.27 6.38
C PRO A 409 23.28 24.81 6.18
N LEU A 410 23.79 23.90 7.02
CA LEU A 410 23.52 22.45 6.94
C LEU A 410 22.02 22.15 6.89
N HIS A 411 21.22 22.83 7.71
CA HIS A 411 19.76 22.76 7.69
C HIS A 411 19.19 22.90 6.27
N LYS A 412 19.59 23.95 5.55
CA LYS A 412 19.09 24.24 4.20
C LYS A 412 19.53 23.18 3.20
N VAL A 413 20.80 22.77 3.25
CA VAL A 413 21.38 21.74 2.37
C VAL A 413 20.62 20.41 2.51
N VAL A 414 20.36 20.01 3.75
CA VAL A 414 19.61 18.78 4.02
C VAL A 414 18.15 18.93 3.58
N MET A 415 17.49 20.05 3.86
CA MET A 415 16.12 20.29 3.38
C MET A 415 15.99 20.22 1.86
N ASP A 416 17.01 20.67 1.12
CA ASP A 416 17.04 20.53 -0.33
C ASP A 416 17.31 19.08 -0.77
N PHE A 417 18.11 18.31 -0.02
CA PHE A 417 18.23 16.85 -0.21
C PHE A 417 16.90 16.14 0.02
N LEU A 418 16.15 16.51 1.06
CA LEU A 418 14.85 15.90 1.38
C LEU A 418 13.85 16.05 0.23
N LYS A 419 13.84 17.20 -0.45
CA LYS A 419 12.98 17.45 -1.62
C LYS A 419 13.37 16.62 -2.85
N ARG A 420 14.64 16.23 -2.98
CA ARG A 420 15.16 15.45 -4.12
C ARG A 420 14.99 13.96 -3.91
N THR A 421 15.23 13.48 -2.69
CA THR A 421 15.19 12.07 -2.34
C THR A 421 13.77 11.58 -2.19
N LYS A 422 13.46 10.43 -2.78
CA LYS A 422 12.11 9.84 -2.77
C LYS A 422 11.96 8.60 -1.87
N SER A 423 12.92 8.39 -0.98
CA SER A 423 12.79 7.44 0.12
C SER A 423 12.42 8.21 1.38
N TRP A 424 11.28 7.87 1.97
CA TRP A 424 10.81 8.49 3.21
C TRP A 424 11.71 8.13 4.40
N ILE A 425 12.24 6.91 4.44
CA ILE A 425 13.19 6.48 5.48
C ILE A 425 14.49 7.30 5.38
N ALA A 426 15.04 7.44 4.18
CA ALA A 426 16.22 8.26 3.93
C ALA A 426 15.99 9.74 4.31
N GLN A 427 14.83 10.29 3.94
CA GLN A 427 14.44 11.65 4.32
C GLN A 427 14.42 11.80 5.84
N LEU A 428 13.77 10.87 6.53
CA LEU A 428 13.61 10.94 7.97
C LEU A 428 14.95 10.83 8.69
N ILE A 429 15.83 9.90 8.30
CA ILE A 429 17.13 9.71 8.95
C ILE A 429 18.01 10.95 8.78
N MET A 430 18.08 11.50 7.57
CA MET A 430 18.84 12.72 7.30
C MET A 430 18.26 13.94 8.01
N PHE A 431 16.92 14.00 8.14
CA PHE A 431 16.24 14.99 8.96
C PHE A 431 16.62 14.88 10.44
N LEU A 432 16.56 13.66 11.02
CA LEU A 432 16.97 13.43 12.42
C LEU A 432 18.42 13.83 12.64
N LEU A 433 19.31 13.53 11.67
CA LEU A 433 20.71 13.89 11.73
C LEU A 433 20.90 15.42 11.78
N VAL A 434 20.24 16.17 10.89
CA VAL A 434 20.42 17.63 10.85
C VAL A 434 19.86 18.32 12.08
N GLU A 435 18.68 17.92 12.56
CA GLU A 435 18.12 18.47 13.79
C GLU A 435 19.03 18.21 14.99
N THR A 436 19.62 17.01 15.04
CA THR A 436 20.55 16.62 16.09
C THR A 436 21.83 17.46 16.08
N ILE A 437 22.30 17.85 14.90
CA ILE A 437 23.46 18.73 14.73
C ILE A 437 23.08 20.18 15.11
N ASP A 438 21.96 20.68 14.60
CA ASP A 438 21.52 22.07 14.77
C ASP A 438 21.14 22.39 16.23
N VAL A 439 20.43 21.48 16.92
CA VAL A 439 19.91 21.74 18.29
C VAL A 439 20.86 21.22 19.36
N GLY A 440 21.42 20.03 19.17
CA GLY A 440 22.24 19.36 20.19
C GLY A 440 23.75 19.40 19.92
N GLY A 441 24.20 20.05 18.84
CA GLY A 441 25.62 20.11 18.46
C GLY A 441 26.20 18.77 17.99
N GLY A 442 25.35 17.78 17.70
CA GLY A 442 25.77 16.47 17.19
C GLY A 442 26.76 15.75 18.12
N THR A 443 26.47 15.66 19.42
CA THR A 443 27.25 14.85 20.36
C THR A 443 27.35 13.38 19.92
N ILE A 444 28.41 12.70 20.37
CA ILE A 444 28.66 11.30 20.01
C ILE A 444 27.45 10.42 20.36
N ALA A 445 26.89 10.59 21.57
CA ALA A 445 25.74 9.82 22.04
C ALA A 445 24.51 9.96 21.13
N MET A 446 24.24 11.17 20.62
CA MET A 446 23.09 11.39 19.75
C MET A 446 23.27 10.74 18.36
N ILE A 447 24.46 10.86 17.75
CA ILE A 447 24.73 10.22 16.45
C ILE A 447 24.72 8.69 16.59
N GLU A 448 25.25 8.15 17.70
CA GLU A 448 25.16 6.72 18.01
C GLU A 448 23.72 6.25 18.18
N SER A 449 22.88 7.05 18.84
CA SER A 449 21.45 6.78 19.01
C SER A 449 20.71 6.78 17.66
N ILE A 450 20.99 7.76 16.78
CA ILE A 450 20.45 7.77 15.39
C ILE A 450 20.89 6.53 14.61
N SER A 451 22.18 6.18 14.68
CA SER A 451 22.74 5.00 14.00
C SER A 451 22.06 3.71 14.48
N ARG A 452 21.84 3.58 15.79
CA ARG A 452 21.09 2.47 16.40
C ARG A 452 19.65 2.41 15.88
N PHE A 453 18.92 3.52 15.89
CA PHE A 453 17.54 3.56 15.39
C PHE A 453 17.44 3.30 13.89
N ASN A 454 18.42 3.75 13.10
CA ASN A 454 18.50 3.40 11.70
C ASN A 454 18.72 1.89 11.51
N ASN A 455 19.59 1.26 12.29
CA ASN A 455 19.78 -0.19 12.25
C ASN A 455 18.50 -0.95 12.60
N LEU A 456 17.75 -0.55 13.64
CA LEU A 456 16.45 -1.13 13.97
C LEU A 456 15.45 -0.97 12.82
N THR A 457 15.44 0.18 12.14
CA THR A 457 14.60 0.42 10.97
C THR A 457 14.95 -0.51 9.80
N GLN A 458 16.25 -0.70 9.54
CA GLN A 458 16.73 -1.61 8.50
C GLN A 458 16.44 -3.08 8.84
N GLU A 459 16.50 -3.45 10.11
CA GLU A 459 16.15 -4.78 10.60
C GLU A 459 14.68 -5.09 10.37
N VAL A 460 13.77 -4.16 10.67
CA VAL A 460 12.32 -4.27 10.37
C VAL A 460 12.09 -4.54 8.87
N GLU A 461 12.72 -3.77 7.99
CA GLU A 461 12.58 -3.97 6.53
C GLU A 461 13.19 -5.29 6.05
N LYS A 462 14.30 -5.72 6.65
CA LYS A 462 14.93 -7.01 6.36
C LYS A 462 14.03 -8.18 6.80
N GLU A 463 13.48 -8.15 8.00
CA GLU A 463 12.56 -9.16 8.52
C GLU A 463 11.31 -9.28 7.65
N LYS A 464 10.70 -8.16 7.28
CA LYS A 464 9.59 -8.10 6.33
C LYS A 464 9.93 -8.80 5.01
N ARG A 465 11.07 -8.45 4.40
CA ARG A 465 11.51 -9.05 3.13
C ARG A 465 11.74 -10.56 3.25
N MET A 466 12.27 -11.02 4.38
CA MET A 466 12.47 -12.45 4.63
C MET A 466 11.13 -13.19 4.82
N ALA A 467 10.17 -12.57 5.50
CA ALA A 467 8.83 -13.15 5.69
C ALA A 467 8.07 -13.31 4.38
N VAL A 468 8.19 -12.34 3.46
CA VAL A 468 7.47 -12.39 2.16
C VAL A 468 8.14 -13.31 1.14
N ARG A 469 9.46 -13.54 1.23
CA ARG A 469 10.26 -14.22 0.21
C ARG A 469 9.72 -15.59 -0.25
N PRO A 470 9.25 -16.51 0.62
CA PRO A 470 8.74 -17.81 0.20
C PRO A 470 7.50 -17.69 -0.70
N TYR A 471 6.63 -16.73 -0.41
CA TYR A 471 5.36 -16.54 -1.10
C TYR A 471 5.54 -16.04 -2.55
N ILE A 472 6.65 -15.36 -2.86
CA ILE A 472 6.96 -14.87 -4.22
C ILE A 472 7.07 -16.02 -5.23
N MET A 473 7.48 -17.21 -4.80
CA MET A 473 7.70 -18.35 -5.72
C MET A 473 6.40 -19.07 -6.12
N MET A 474 5.37 -19.04 -5.28
CA MET A 474 4.12 -19.77 -5.52
C MET A 474 3.39 -19.38 -6.82
N PRO A 475 3.27 -18.08 -7.19
CA PRO A 475 2.70 -17.65 -8.47
C PRO A 475 3.36 -18.30 -9.71
N TYR A 476 4.68 -18.53 -9.65
CA TYR A 476 5.42 -19.15 -10.75
C TYR A 476 5.06 -20.62 -10.92
N PHE A 477 4.96 -21.36 -9.82
CA PHE A 477 4.46 -22.73 -9.86
C PHE A 477 3.00 -22.80 -10.32
N ALA A 478 2.15 -21.88 -9.85
CA ALA A 478 0.75 -21.80 -10.24
C ALA A 478 0.55 -21.58 -11.74
N ALA A 479 1.33 -20.68 -12.35
CA ALA A 479 1.26 -20.42 -13.78
C ALA A 479 1.68 -21.65 -14.61
N ILE A 480 2.78 -22.31 -14.23
CA ILE A 480 3.23 -23.55 -14.90
C ILE A 480 2.15 -24.63 -14.76
N LEU A 481 1.61 -24.83 -13.56
CA LEU A 481 0.57 -25.81 -13.29
C LEU A 481 -0.68 -25.50 -14.11
N LEU A 482 -1.14 -24.24 -14.15
CA LEU A 482 -2.32 -23.82 -14.91
C LEU A 482 -2.15 -24.08 -16.41
N VAL A 483 -1.00 -23.72 -17.00
CA VAL A 483 -0.73 -23.96 -18.42
C VAL A 483 -0.57 -25.46 -18.71
N ALA A 484 0.08 -26.21 -17.83
CA ALA A 484 0.26 -27.65 -18.01
C ALA A 484 -1.07 -28.40 -17.94
N THR A 485 -1.88 -28.11 -16.92
CA THR A 485 -3.18 -28.74 -16.70
C THR A 485 -4.21 -28.37 -17.77
N THR A 486 -4.22 -27.13 -18.26
CA THR A 486 -5.06 -26.74 -19.40
C THR A 486 -4.68 -27.50 -20.66
N THR A 487 -3.40 -27.60 -20.96
CA THR A 487 -2.88 -28.36 -22.11
C THR A 487 -3.22 -29.86 -21.98
N MET A 488 -3.04 -30.45 -20.79
CA MET A 488 -3.41 -31.82 -20.48
C MET A 488 -4.91 -32.08 -20.67
N MET A 489 -5.76 -31.20 -20.15
CA MET A 489 -7.21 -31.34 -20.21
C MET A 489 -7.72 -31.31 -21.66
N ILE A 490 -7.16 -30.43 -22.49
CA ILE A 490 -7.45 -30.36 -23.92
C ILE A 490 -7.06 -31.68 -24.59
N GLY A 491 -5.85 -32.17 -24.32
CA GLY A 491 -5.37 -33.43 -24.89
C GLY A 491 -6.28 -34.61 -24.51
N PHE A 492 -6.68 -34.70 -23.25
CA PHE A 492 -7.64 -35.69 -22.77
C PHE A 492 -9.02 -35.56 -23.42
N THR A 493 -9.52 -34.34 -23.59
CA THR A 493 -10.81 -34.07 -24.27
C THR A 493 -10.75 -34.52 -25.72
N SER A 494 -9.69 -34.16 -26.44
CA SER A 494 -9.49 -34.56 -27.83
C SER A 494 -9.35 -36.09 -28.00
N GLY A 495 -8.61 -36.75 -27.10
CA GLY A 495 -8.46 -38.21 -27.10
C GLY A 495 -9.76 -38.95 -26.79
N THR A 496 -10.54 -38.47 -25.82
CA THR A 496 -11.84 -39.07 -25.45
C THR A 496 -12.83 -39.02 -26.61
N LEU A 497 -12.87 -37.92 -27.36
CA LEU A 497 -13.76 -37.76 -28.51
C LEU A 497 -13.37 -38.66 -29.68
N ASN A 498 -12.06 -38.87 -29.90
CA ASN A 498 -11.58 -39.82 -30.92
C ASN A 498 -11.97 -41.27 -30.59
N VAL A 499 -11.97 -41.66 -29.32
CA VAL A 499 -12.35 -43.03 -28.87
C VAL A 499 -13.87 -43.22 -28.84
N ALA A 500 -14.65 -42.19 -28.51
CA ALA A 500 -16.11 -42.27 -28.41
C ALA A 500 -16.83 -42.42 -29.76
N GLY A 501 -16.14 -42.24 -30.90
CA GLY A 501 -16.68 -42.51 -32.24
C GLY A 501 -17.84 -41.60 -32.68
N THR A 502 -18.12 -40.53 -31.96
CA THR A 502 -19.27 -39.65 -32.19
C THR A 502 -18.91 -38.44 -33.06
N GLY A 503 -19.03 -38.60 -34.39
CA GLY A 503 -19.13 -37.50 -35.35
C GLY A 503 -17.83 -37.09 -36.06
N PRO A 504 -17.92 -36.20 -37.08
CA PRO A 504 -16.78 -35.83 -37.92
C PRO A 504 -15.67 -35.20 -37.08
N GLN A 505 -14.42 -35.44 -37.48
CA GLN A 505 -13.20 -34.95 -36.87
C GLN A 505 -13.28 -33.42 -36.68
N LYS A 506 -13.68 -32.98 -35.48
CA LYS A 506 -13.87 -31.56 -35.16
C LYS A 506 -12.48 -30.93 -35.01
N ASP A 507 -12.19 -29.86 -35.75
CA ASP A 507 -10.92 -29.16 -35.60
C ASP A 507 -10.85 -28.49 -34.22
N PHE A 508 -9.98 -29.01 -33.35
CA PHE A 508 -9.75 -28.47 -32.01
C PHE A 508 -8.79 -27.27 -32.01
N GLY A 509 -8.14 -26.94 -33.14
CA GLY A 509 -7.19 -25.84 -33.24
C GLY A 509 -7.68 -24.51 -32.65
N PRO A 510 -8.90 -24.05 -32.97
CA PRO A 510 -9.47 -22.83 -32.39
C PRO A 510 -9.68 -22.92 -30.88
N MET A 511 -10.07 -24.09 -30.37
CA MET A 511 -10.26 -24.33 -28.94
C MET A 511 -8.92 -24.26 -28.20
N ILE A 512 -7.89 -24.97 -28.70
CA ILE A 512 -6.54 -24.95 -28.14
C ILE A 512 -6.03 -23.50 -28.05
N THR A 513 -6.21 -22.77 -29.14
CA THR A 513 -5.79 -21.36 -29.25
C THR A 513 -6.47 -20.48 -28.20
N ILE A 514 -7.78 -20.61 -28.00
CA ILE A 514 -8.53 -19.82 -27.01
C ILE A 514 -8.10 -20.16 -25.57
N PHE A 515 -7.99 -21.45 -25.24
CA PHE A 515 -7.63 -21.88 -23.88
C PHE A 515 -6.18 -21.51 -23.52
N VAL A 516 -5.23 -21.74 -24.42
CA VAL A 516 -3.82 -21.37 -24.18
C VAL A 516 -3.67 -19.86 -24.06
N THR A 517 -4.35 -19.09 -24.91
CA THR A 517 -4.38 -17.61 -24.80
C THR A 517 -4.95 -17.17 -23.44
N SER A 518 -6.01 -17.83 -22.98
CA SER A 518 -6.66 -17.55 -21.69
C SER A 518 -5.75 -17.89 -20.50
N ALA A 519 -5.05 -19.02 -20.55
CA ALA A 519 -4.09 -19.42 -19.52
C ALA A 519 -2.90 -18.45 -19.42
N ILE A 520 -2.41 -17.93 -20.55
CA ILE A 520 -1.37 -16.88 -20.59
C ILE A 520 -1.88 -15.59 -19.96
N PHE A 521 -3.11 -15.16 -20.31
CA PHE A 521 -3.71 -13.96 -19.73
C PHE A 521 -3.92 -14.10 -18.20
N HIS A 522 -4.33 -15.27 -17.72
CA HIS A 522 -4.44 -15.54 -16.28
C HIS A 522 -3.07 -15.49 -15.60
N SER A 523 -2.04 -16.06 -16.22
CA SER A 523 -0.66 -16.03 -15.70
C SER A 523 -0.13 -14.60 -15.59
N TYR A 524 -0.47 -13.74 -16.56
CA TYR A 524 -0.17 -12.31 -16.51
C TYR A 524 -0.82 -11.62 -15.29
N LEU A 525 -2.12 -11.85 -15.07
CA LEU A 525 -2.85 -11.25 -13.94
C LEU A 525 -2.37 -11.78 -12.59
N ILE A 526 -2.06 -13.08 -12.51
CA ILE A 526 -1.43 -13.68 -11.33
C ILE A 526 -0.13 -12.95 -10.99
N GLY A 527 0.67 -12.58 -11.99
CA GLY A 527 1.90 -11.79 -11.80
C GLY A 527 1.66 -10.40 -11.23
N ILE A 528 0.64 -9.70 -11.73
CA ILE A 528 0.29 -8.36 -11.22
C ILE A 528 -0.13 -8.45 -9.74
N VAL A 529 -1.04 -9.37 -9.43
CA VAL A 529 -1.54 -9.60 -8.07
C VAL A 529 -0.41 -10.02 -7.14
N ALA A 530 0.44 -10.95 -7.59
CA ALA A 530 1.61 -11.41 -6.85
C ALA A 530 2.56 -10.28 -6.47
N GLY A 531 2.95 -9.43 -7.42
CA GLY A 531 3.86 -8.32 -7.11
C GLY A 531 3.22 -7.25 -6.24
N LYS A 532 1.91 -7.01 -6.36
CA LYS A 532 1.20 -6.14 -5.42
C LYS A 532 1.25 -6.68 -4.00
N ILE A 533 1.04 -7.98 -3.82
CA ILE A 533 1.03 -8.62 -2.50
C ILE A 533 2.44 -8.70 -1.91
N SER A 534 3.45 -9.01 -2.72
CA SER A 534 4.82 -9.23 -2.25
C SER A 534 5.64 -7.95 -2.06
N GLU A 535 5.44 -6.96 -2.91
CA GLU A 535 6.29 -5.75 -2.97
C GLU A 535 5.49 -4.45 -2.83
N GLU A 536 4.29 -4.55 -2.25
CA GLU A 536 3.43 -3.45 -1.79
C GLU A 536 2.92 -2.48 -2.88
N SER A 537 3.34 -2.66 -4.13
CA SER A 537 3.01 -1.79 -5.25
C SER A 537 2.57 -2.59 -6.46
N VAL A 538 1.57 -2.09 -7.17
CA VAL A 538 1.11 -2.73 -8.41
C VAL A 538 2.22 -2.67 -9.46
N SER A 539 3.06 -1.62 -9.44
CA SER A 539 4.24 -1.50 -10.30
C SER A 539 5.27 -2.61 -10.12
N ALA A 540 5.37 -3.21 -8.93
CA ALA A 540 6.21 -4.39 -8.73
C ALA A 540 5.60 -5.66 -9.36
N GLY A 541 4.28 -5.66 -9.59
CA GLY A 541 3.58 -6.69 -10.36
C GLY A 541 4.04 -6.78 -11.81
N PHE A 542 4.49 -5.68 -12.42
CA PHE A 542 4.89 -5.68 -13.83
C PHE A 542 6.06 -6.63 -14.13
N LYS A 543 7.02 -6.75 -13.21
CA LYS A 543 8.16 -7.66 -13.42
C LYS A 543 7.71 -9.13 -13.36
N HIS A 544 6.84 -9.45 -12.39
CA HIS A 544 6.30 -10.79 -12.21
C HIS A 544 5.39 -11.16 -13.39
N ALA A 545 4.54 -10.24 -13.83
CA ALA A 545 3.68 -10.42 -14.99
C ALA A 545 4.49 -10.66 -16.27
N ALA A 546 5.55 -9.89 -16.53
CA ALA A 546 6.42 -10.08 -17.69
C ALA A 546 7.12 -11.44 -17.68
N ILE A 547 7.66 -11.87 -16.53
CA ILE A 547 8.32 -13.18 -16.40
C ILE A 547 7.30 -14.31 -16.53
N LEU A 548 6.13 -14.20 -15.90
CA LEU A 548 5.09 -15.22 -15.96
C LEU A 548 4.51 -15.41 -17.37
N VAL A 549 4.41 -14.34 -18.17
CA VAL A 549 4.04 -14.46 -19.59
C VAL A 549 5.07 -15.30 -20.35
N ILE A 550 6.37 -15.04 -20.15
CA ILE A 550 7.43 -15.85 -20.78
C ILE A 550 7.33 -17.30 -20.33
N VAL A 551 7.21 -17.54 -19.02
CA VAL A 551 7.09 -18.89 -18.45
C VAL A 551 5.86 -19.61 -19.01
N ALA A 552 4.72 -18.90 -19.13
CA ALA A 552 3.48 -19.46 -19.67
C ALA A 552 3.62 -19.84 -21.15
N VAL A 553 4.28 -19.02 -21.98
CA VAL A 553 4.54 -19.34 -23.39
C VAL A 553 5.46 -20.56 -23.53
N VAL A 554 6.56 -20.57 -22.76
CA VAL A 554 7.51 -21.67 -22.76
C VAL A 554 6.81 -22.96 -22.31
N ALA A 555 6.01 -22.90 -21.24
CA ALA A 555 5.21 -24.03 -20.80
C ALA A 555 4.21 -24.49 -21.87
N ALA A 556 3.51 -23.56 -22.53
CA ALA A 556 2.52 -23.88 -23.56
C ALA A 556 3.14 -24.58 -24.78
N LYS A 557 4.40 -24.28 -25.12
CA LYS A 557 5.12 -24.96 -26.22
C LYS A 557 5.81 -26.25 -25.77
N LEU A 558 6.35 -26.32 -24.54
CA LEU A 558 7.07 -27.49 -24.02
C LEU A 558 6.13 -28.62 -23.59
N VAL A 559 5.05 -28.31 -22.87
CA VAL A 559 4.15 -29.32 -22.28
C VAL A 559 3.60 -30.29 -23.33
N PRO A 560 3.09 -29.85 -24.51
CA PRO A 560 2.63 -30.78 -25.54
C PRO A 560 3.69 -31.77 -26.04
N MET A 561 4.98 -31.42 -26.00
CA MET A 561 6.06 -32.31 -26.46
C MET A 561 6.29 -33.50 -25.51
N PHE A 562 6.04 -33.30 -24.21
CA PHE A 562 6.16 -34.35 -23.19
C PHE A 562 4.91 -35.22 -23.10
N ILE A 563 3.78 -34.73 -23.57
CA ILE A 563 2.47 -35.40 -23.48
C ILE A 563 2.06 -35.85 -24.88
N LYS A 564 2.66 -36.96 -25.33
CA LYS A 564 2.17 -37.66 -26.52
C LYS A 564 0.95 -38.48 -26.12
N PHE A 565 -0.24 -38.02 -26.49
CA PHE A 565 -1.41 -38.89 -26.56
C PHE A 565 -1.21 -39.78 -27.79
N GLY A 566 -0.98 -41.07 -27.54
CA GLY A 566 -0.84 -42.10 -28.57
C GLY A 566 -2.14 -42.38 -29.30
#